data_AF-A0A1H1KU22-F1
#
_entry.id   AF-A0A1H1KU22-F1
#
_cell.length_a   1.000
_cell.length_b   1.000
_cell.length_c   1.000
_cell.angle_alpha   90.00
_cell.angle_beta   90.00
_cell.angle_gamma   90.00
#
_symmetry.space_group_name_H-M   'P 1'
#
loop_
_entity.id
_entity.type
_entity.pdbx_description
1 polymer ?
#
loop_
_entity_poly.entity_id
_entity_poly.type
_entity_poly.pdbx_seq_one_letter_code
_entity_poly.pdbx_strand_id
1 'polypeptide(L)'
;MKDSYKFWTLICSGFLTLIMAATLSSASAEASMMFMITVPFFMTLGVVFAFAYRFISKKINDMDVKEITFAILLFFMIAFNFLAYPF
;
A
#
# COMPACT_ATOMS: atom_id res chain seq x y z
N MET A 1 16.68 -3.61 8.14
CA MET A 1 15.64 -4.68 8.13
C MET A 1 15.93 -5.68 7.02
N LYS A 2 15.69 -6.99 7.22
CA LYS A 2 15.79 -7.99 6.14
C LYS A 2 14.81 -7.62 5.01
N ASP A 3 15.22 -7.73 3.75
CA ASP A 3 14.40 -7.35 2.58
C ASP A 3 13.04 -8.03 2.52
N SER A 4 12.92 -9.25 3.08
CA SER A 4 11.65 -9.95 3.22
C SER A 4 10.62 -9.17 4.05
N TYR A 5 11.05 -8.47 5.11
CA TYR A 5 10.12 -7.69 5.93
C TYR A 5 9.60 -6.49 5.14
N LYS A 6 10.46 -5.78 4.42
CA LYS A 6 10.06 -4.64 3.56
C LYS A 6 9.05 -5.06 2.49
N PHE A 7 9.25 -6.24 1.89
CA PHE A 7 8.29 -6.83 0.96
C PHE A 7 6.91 -7.07 1.61
N TRP A 8 6.88 -7.72 2.77
CA TRP A 8 5.63 -7.96 3.49
C TRP A 8 4.98 -6.67 3.99
N THR A 9 5.74 -5.66 4.40
CA THR A 9 5.21 -4.36 4.82
C THR A 9 4.47 -3.66 3.68
N LEU A 10 4.99 -3.70 2.44
CA LEU A 10 4.30 -3.11 1.27
C LEU A 10 3.01 -3.86 0.90
N ILE A 11 2.99 -5.18 1.10
CA ILE A 11 1.76 -5.96 0.94
C ILE A 11 0.76 -5.56 2.01
N CYS A 12 1.17 -5.59 3.29
CA CYS A 12 0.31 -5.25 4.43
C CYS A 12 -0.20 -3.81 4.37
N SER A 13 0.57 -2.85 3.83
CA SER A 13 0.09 -1.48 3.65
C SER A 13 -1.08 -1.38 2.68
N GLY A 14 -1.25 -2.33 1.75
CA GLY A 14 -2.45 -2.41 0.91
C GLY A 14 -3.69 -2.94 1.60
N PHE A 15 -3.53 -3.55 2.77
CA PHE A 15 -4.65 -3.90 3.65
C PHE A 15 -4.97 -2.77 4.63
N LEU A 16 -4.16 -1.70 4.70
CA LEU A 16 -4.42 -0.55 5.56
C LEU A 16 -5.78 0.09 5.26
N THR A 17 -6.23 0.04 4.00
CA THR A 17 -7.55 0.51 3.56
C THR A 17 -8.70 -0.19 4.29
N LEU A 18 -8.56 -1.48 4.62
CA LEU A 18 -9.58 -2.21 5.40
C LEU A 18 -9.69 -1.70 6.83
N ILE A 19 -8.53 -1.40 7.44
CA ILE A 19 -8.49 -0.86 8.81
C ILE A 19 -9.13 0.52 8.83
N MET A 20 -8.83 1.36 7.83
CA MET A 20 -9.48 2.66 7.66
C MET A 20 -10.98 2.50 7.44
N ALA A 21 -11.41 1.60 6.55
CA ALA A 21 -12.82 1.31 6.30
C ALA A 21 -13.60 0.95 7.57
N ALA A 22 -12.99 0.14 8.46
CA ALA A 22 -13.61 -0.27 9.71
C ALA A 22 -13.81 0.88 10.71
N THR A 23 -13.05 1.98 10.61
CA THR A 23 -13.22 3.14 11.49
C THR A 23 -14.27 4.14 10.98
N LEU A 24 -14.65 4.10 9.69
CA LEU A 24 -15.85 4.79 9.22
C LEU A 24 -17.09 3.91 9.42
N SER A 25 -17.90 4.30 10.40
CA SER A 25 -19.32 3.92 10.45
C SER A 25 -20.03 4.49 9.21
N SER A 26 -20.10 3.72 8.12
CA SER A 26 -20.76 4.15 6.88
C SER A 26 -22.24 3.78 6.93
N ALA A 27 -23.05 4.73 7.37
CA ALA A 27 -24.51 4.64 7.33
C ALA A 27 -25.12 4.86 5.91
N SER A 28 -24.30 4.98 4.85
CA SER A 28 -24.75 5.25 3.47
C SER A 28 -24.35 4.14 2.48
N ALA A 29 -25.28 3.78 1.59
CA ALA A 29 -25.11 2.74 0.57
C ALA A 29 -24.08 3.09 -0.53
N GLU A 30 -23.73 4.37 -0.68
CA GLU A 30 -22.71 4.82 -1.65
C GLU A 30 -21.29 4.49 -1.18
N ALA A 31 -21.02 4.67 0.12
CA ALA A 31 -19.73 4.34 0.70
C ALA A 31 -19.40 2.84 0.56
N SER A 32 -20.40 1.96 0.72
CA SER A 32 -20.18 0.50 0.61
C SER A 32 -19.79 0.06 -0.80
N MET A 33 -20.33 0.67 -1.84
CA MET A 33 -19.95 0.37 -3.24
C MET A 33 -18.54 0.87 -3.57
N MET A 34 -18.17 2.06 -3.10
CA MET A 34 -16.81 2.59 -3.29
C MET A 34 -15.77 1.71 -2.59
N PHE A 35 -16.05 1.25 -1.37
CA PHE A 35 -15.20 0.29 -0.65
C PHE A 35 -15.01 -1.02 -1.39
N MET A 36 -16.05 -1.52 -2.05
CA MET A 36 -15.98 -2.78 -2.81
C MET A 36 -14.96 -2.71 -3.96
N ILE A 37 -14.70 -1.53 -4.51
CA ILE A 37 -13.78 -1.31 -5.64
C ILE A 37 -12.40 -0.85 -5.15
N THR A 38 -12.35 0.10 -4.22
CA THR A 38 -11.08 0.69 -3.75
C THR A 38 -10.24 -0.30 -2.96
N VAL A 39 -10.86 -1.14 -2.13
CA VAL A 39 -10.14 -2.15 -1.33
C VAL A 39 -9.35 -3.14 -2.21
N PRO A 40 -9.96 -3.87 -3.19
CA PRO A 40 -9.20 -4.77 -4.04
C PRO A 40 -8.19 -4.04 -4.92
N PHE A 41 -8.46 -2.80 -5.32
CA PHE A 41 -7.50 -1.98 -6.05
C PHE A 41 -6.24 -1.70 -5.22
N PHE A 42 -6.39 -1.26 -3.96
CA PHE A 42 -5.26 -0.97 -3.07
C PHE A 42 -4.50 -2.22 -2.65
N MET A 43 -5.18 -3.34 -2.43
CA MET A 43 -4.51 -4.62 -2.21
C MET A 43 -3.64 -5.01 -3.41
N THR A 44 -4.18 -4.87 -4.61
CA THR A 44 -3.45 -5.18 -5.85
C THR A 44 -2.24 -4.27 -6.02
N LEU A 45 -2.42 -2.96 -5.77
CA LEU A 45 -1.32 -1.98 -5.77
C LEU A 45 -0.21 -2.32 -4.78
N GLY A 46 -0.57 -2.75 -3.56
CA GLY A 46 0.40 -3.18 -2.54
C GLY A 46 1.25 -4.35 -3.01
N VAL A 47 0.62 -5.35 -3.65
CA VAL A 47 1.33 -6.48 -4.25
C VAL A 47 2.23 -6.01 -5.40
N VAL A 48 1.73 -5.15 -6.30
CA VAL A 48 2.50 -4.62 -7.42
C VAL A 48 3.73 -3.85 -6.94
N PHE A 49 3.59 -2.99 -5.92
CA PHE A 49 4.69 -2.22 -5.34
C PHE A 49 5.69 -3.12 -4.60
N ALA A 50 5.24 -4.16 -3.92
CA ALA A 50 6.12 -5.14 -3.28
C ALA A 50 6.97 -5.88 -4.33
N PHE A 51 6.38 -6.29 -5.45
CA PHE A 51 7.12 -6.87 -6.57
C PHE A 51 8.08 -5.88 -7.21
N ALA A 52 7.64 -4.64 -7.47
CA ALA A 52 8.49 -3.58 -8.00
C ALA A 52 9.71 -3.34 -7.09
N TYR A 53 9.51 -3.23 -5.78
CA TYR A 53 10.58 -3.12 -4.80
C TYR A 53 11.56 -4.30 -4.89
N ARG A 54 11.06 -5.53 -5.00
CA ARG A 54 11.91 -6.74 -5.10
C ARG A 54 12.73 -6.77 -6.40
N PHE A 55 12.19 -6.30 -7.51
CA PHE A 55 12.93 -6.19 -8.77
C PHE A 55 13.99 -5.09 -8.71
N ILE A 56 13.66 -3.94 -8.13
CA ILE A 56 14.59 -2.81 -7.99
C ILE A 56 15.70 -3.16 -7.00
N SER A 57 15.37 -3.75 -5.85
CA SER A 57 16.34 -4.11 -4.81
C SER A 57 17.32 -5.19 -5.24
N LYS A 58 16.96 -6.03 -6.22
CA LYS A 58 17.89 -6.96 -6.87
C LYS A 58 18.89 -6.28 -7.81
N LYS A 59 18.52 -5.16 -8.43
CA LYS A 59 19.39 -4.42 -9.37
C LYS A 59 20.34 -3.45 -8.67
N ILE A 60 19.98 -2.99 -7.48
CA ILE A 60 20.74 -2.01 -6.71
C ILE A 60 21.61 -2.77 -5.70
N ASN A 61 22.89 -2.43 -5.59
CA ASN A 61 23.77 -2.94 -4.53
C ASN A 61 23.85 -2.00 -3.33
N ASP A 62 23.60 -0.72 -3.54
CA ASP A 62 23.59 0.31 -2.51
C ASP A 62 22.43 0.11 -1.52
N MET A 63 22.75 0.07 -0.24
CA MET A 63 21.79 -0.16 0.83
C MET A 63 20.94 1.08 1.12
N ASP A 64 21.53 2.28 1.01
CA ASP A 64 20.84 3.55 1.27
C ASP A 64 19.78 3.81 0.20
N VAL A 65 20.13 3.54 -1.07
CA VAL A 65 19.20 3.70 -2.19
C VAL A 65 18.01 2.72 -2.09
N LYS A 66 18.22 1.50 -1.58
CA LYS A 66 17.13 0.55 -1.31
C LYS A 66 16.18 1.08 -0.24
N GLU A 67 16.71 1.69 0.81
CA GLU A 67 15.90 2.27 1.88
C GLU A 67 15.08 3.47 1.41
N ILE A 68 15.68 4.37 0.64
CA ILE A 68 14.99 5.49 0.03
C ILE A 68 13.88 4.99 -0.91
N THR A 69 14.17 3.99 -1.75
CA THR A 69 13.18 3.40 -2.67
C THR A 69 11.99 2.80 -1.91
N PHE A 70 12.26 2.05 -0.84
CA PHE A 70 11.22 1.49 0.02
C PHE A 70 10.36 2.59 0.65
N ALA A 71 10.99 3.62 1.22
CA ALA A 71 10.31 4.73 1.86
C ALA A 71 9.41 5.49 0.88
N ILE A 72 9.88 5.74 -0.35
CA ILE A 72 9.10 6.39 -1.41
C ILE A 72 7.88 5.53 -1.79
N LEU A 73 8.08 4.23 -2.04
CA LEU A 73 6.97 3.33 -2.41
C LEU A 73 5.93 3.25 -1.29
N LEU A 74 6.37 3.13 -0.04
CA LEU A 74 5.50 3.11 1.13
C LEU A 74 4.74 4.43 1.29
N PHE A 75 5.43 5.57 1.13
CA PHE A 75 4.82 6.89 1.19
C PHE A 75 3.73 7.05 0.12
N PHE A 76 3.99 6.67 -1.13
CA PHE A 76 2.96 6.70 -2.18
C PHE A 76 1.78 5.80 -1.84
N MET A 77 2.04 4.60 -1.32
CA MET A 77 1.01 3.65 -0.91
C MET A 77 0.07 4.25 0.15
N ILE A 78 0.66 4.85 1.18
CA ILE A 78 -0.08 5.50 2.27
C ILE A 78 -0.80 6.75 1.76
N ALA A 79 -0.10 7.63 1.01
CA ALA A 79 -0.68 8.85 0.47
C ALA A 79 -1.88 8.55 -0.45
N PHE A 80 -1.80 7.53 -1.30
CA PHE A 80 -2.93 7.14 -2.13
C PHE A 80 -4.09 6.58 -1.32
N ASN A 81 -3.81 5.81 -0.25
CA ASN A 81 -4.86 5.37 0.67
C ASN A 81 -5.58 6.56 1.32
N PHE A 82 -4.86 7.59 1.76
CA PHE A 82 -5.48 8.79 2.33
C PHE A 82 -6.17 9.68 1.29
N LEU A 83 -5.65 9.79 0.06
CA LEU A 83 -6.26 10.60 -0.99
C LEU A 83 -7.55 9.99 -1.56
N ALA A 84 -7.60 8.66 -1.67
CA ALA A 84 -8.80 7.95 -2.11
C ALA A 84 -9.85 7.79 -1.01
N TYR A 85 -9.61 8.35 0.19
CA TYR A 85 -10.43 8.15 1.37
C TYR A 85 -10.82 9.49 2.02
N PRO A 86 -12.11 9.85 2.17
CA PRO A 86 -13.33 9.31 1.58
C PRO A 86 -13.92 10.32 0.59
N PHE A 87 -13.56 10.19 -0.70
CA PHE A 87 -14.29 10.84 -1.79
C PHE A 87 -15.18 9.82 -2.49
#